data_AF-A0A2H6ECN6-F1
#
_entry.id   AF-A0A2H6ECN6-F1
#
_cell.length_a   1.000
_cell.length_b   1.000
_cell.length_c   1.000
_cell.angle_alpha   90.00
_cell.angle_beta   90.00
_cell.angle_gamma   90.00
#
_symmetry.space_group_name_H-M   'P 1'
#
loop_
_entity.id
_entity.type
_entity.pdbx_description
1 polymer ?
#
loop_
_entity_poly.entity_id
_entity_poly.type
_entity_poly.pdbx_seq_one_letter_code
_entity_poly.pdbx_strand_id
1 'polypeptide(L)'
;MKIKINKKTTVQLLFAAAVILLIANLVIKNFFIGKVYPQNFSLLTGQKIDSIFISSLKSYGILDEWIDVRKVSGDEKYKNYKIQVPADLSIPVILTEIYANLAGYDVNIFSQEKKPSGKSILTISVADEVKLKSVFNYNDAIKRIAGRVSFIINDFVLWSSEDSLLLQIPEPFSILLTPSKENTYLAEKILKMKKSYSVLLNDDISELKYKLRDNYSKNRLENSIKSLIKDYSKATFFVIDEKSDIFNSFVLQLLRNEFSRRKINLIRKDSFIHLNYDNEDELKSLFDTYLKQIKNNGGKIFLIDEDGFISLLPEIRNFRKTGYKFVHPSEIKIIQ
;
A
#
# COMPACT_ATOMS: atom_id res chain seq x y z
N MET A 1 47.54 -10.06 20.27
CA MET A 1 48.64 -9.65 19.37
C MET A 1 48.28 -8.29 18.77
N LYS A 2 48.87 -7.18 19.26
CA LYS A 2 48.57 -5.83 18.75
C LYS A 2 49.39 -5.58 17.48
N ILE A 3 48.75 -5.66 16.32
CA ILE A 3 49.39 -5.34 15.04
C ILE A 3 49.69 -3.83 15.05
N LYS A 4 50.97 -3.46 15.16
CA LYS A 4 51.41 -2.06 14.97
C LYS A 4 51.31 -1.74 13.48
N ILE A 5 50.16 -1.24 13.07
CA ILE A 5 49.93 -0.79 11.70
C ILE A 5 50.72 0.51 11.47
N ASN A 6 51.71 0.46 10.59
CA ASN A 6 52.47 1.64 10.20
C ASN A 6 51.58 2.54 9.33
N LYS A 7 51.10 3.64 9.92
CA LYS A 7 50.16 4.59 9.30
C LYS A 7 50.61 5.06 7.92
N LYS A 8 51.92 5.27 7.71
CA LYS A 8 52.46 5.72 6.42
C LYS A 8 52.29 4.66 5.33
N THR A 9 52.57 3.41 5.67
CA THR A 9 52.41 2.26 4.76
C THR A 9 50.94 2.02 4.44
N THR A 10 50.04 2.13 5.42
CA THR A 10 48.59 1.98 5.21
C THR A 10 48.02 3.06 4.30
N VAL A 11 48.43 4.31 4.48
CA VAL A 11 47.99 5.42 3.62
C VAL A 11 48.47 5.21 2.18
N GLN A 12 49.71 4.76 1.98
CA GLN A 12 50.24 4.43 0.65
C GLN A 12 49.46 3.28 -0.01
N LEU A 13 49.12 2.25 0.76
CA LEU A 13 48.37 1.09 0.26
C LEU A 13 46.92 1.47 -0.12
N LEU A 14 46.27 2.30 0.70
CA LEU A 14 44.93 2.82 0.41
C LEU A 14 44.93 3.75 -0.80
N PHE A 15 45.95 4.59 -0.95
CA PHE A 15 46.10 5.48 -2.10
C PHE A 15 46.33 4.69 -3.39
N ALA A 16 47.20 3.68 -3.36
CA ALA A 16 47.42 2.78 -4.49
C ALA A 16 46.13 2.03 -4.87
N ALA A 17 45.39 1.51 -3.89
CA ALA A 17 44.10 0.86 -4.12
C ALA A 17 43.07 1.81 -4.77
N ALA A 18 42.99 3.07 -4.30
CA ALA A 18 42.10 4.08 -4.87
C ALA A 18 42.45 4.40 -6.33
N VAL A 19 43.73 4.53 -6.65
CA VAL A 19 44.19 4.78 -8.03
C VAL A 19 43.86 3.58 -8.93
N ILE A 20 44.08 2.35 -8.47
CA ILE A 20 43.73 1.13 -9.20
C ILE A 20 42.21 1.06 -9.45
N LEU A 21 41.39 1.35 -8.46
CA LEU A 21 39.93 1.39 -8.60
C LEU A 21 39.48 2.45 -9.61
N LEU A 22 40.15 3.62 -9.63
CA LEU A 22 39.82 4.70 -10.56
C LEU A 22 40.19 4.33 -12.01
N ILE A 23 41.35 3.69 -12.22
CA ILE A 23 41.76 3.16 -13.52
C ILE A 23 40.80 2.05 -13.96
N ALA A 24 40.46 1.12 -13.06
CA ALA A 24 39.49 0.06 -13.35
C ALA A 24 38.13 0.63 -13.76
N ASN A 25 37.65 1.67 -13.07
CA ASN A 25 36.40 2.34 -13.42
C ASN A 25 36.47 3.02 -14.80
N LEU A 26 37.59 3.67 -15.15
CA LEU A 26 37.81 4.25 -16.47
C LEU A 26 37.85 3.19 -17.57
N VAL A 27 38.54 2.06 -17.32
CA VAL A 27 38.62 0.94 -18.27
C VAL A 27 37.25 0.29 -18.44
N ILE A 28 36.50 0.05 -17.36
CA ILE A 28 35.12 -0.46 -17.44
C ILE A 28 34.24 0.49 -18.24
N LYS A 29 34.34 1.80 -17.99
CA LYS A 29 33.53 2.80 -18.69
C LYS A 29 33.85 2.91 -20.18
N ASN A 30 35.12 2.77 -20.56
CA ASN A 30 35.53 2.89 -21.96
C ASN A 30 35.43 1.58 -22.75
N PHE A 31 35.65 0.42 -22.12
CA PHE A 31 35.68 -0.88 -22.82
C PHE A 31 34.42 -1.73 -22.62
N PHE A 32 33.73 -1.61 -21.49
CA PHE A 32 32.55 -2.45 -21.18
C PHE A 32 31.22 -1.69 -21.32
N ILE A 33 31.18 -0.38 -21.05
CA ILE A 33 29.94 0.43 -21.19
C ILE A 33 29.70 0.87 -22.66
N GLY A 34 30.66 0.63 -23.57
CA GLY A 34 30.58 1.02 -24.99
C GLY A 34 29.98 0.00 -25.96
N LYS A 35 29.49 -1.15 -25.49
CA LYS A 35 28.79 -2.12 -26.35
C LYS A 35 27.53 -2.61 -25.66
N VAL A 36 26.47 -1.81 -25.78
CA VAL A 36 25.10 -2.34 -25.70
C VAL A 36 25.02 -3.37 -26.81
N TYR A 37 25.05 -4.66 -26.44
CA TYR A 37 24.74 -5.74 -27.36
C TYR A 37 23.43 -5.38 -28.05
N PRO A 38 23.33 -5.46 -29.40
CA PRO A 38 22.05 -5.27 -30.06
C PRO A 38 21.15 -6.40 -29.58
N GLN A 39 20.31 -6.11 -28.59
CA GLN A 39 19.10 -6.90 -28.43
C GLN A 39 18.36 -6.73 -29.75
N ASN A 40 17.89 -7.83 -30.32
CA ASN A 40 17.01 -7.79 -31.49
C ASN A 40 15.70 -7.11 -31.06
N PHE A 41 15.71 -5.79 -31.04
CA PHE A 41 14.58 -4.99 -30.66
C PHE A 41 13.54 -5.09 -31.78
N SER A 42 12.30 -5.43 -31.43
CA SER A 42 11.22 -5.42 -32.40
C SER A 42 10.85 -3.96 -32.72
N LEU A 43 10.78 -3.63 -34.01
CA LEU A 43 10.30 -2.33 -34.49
C LEU A 43 8.81 -2.18 -34.15
N LEU A 44 8.48 -1.15 -33.38
CA LEU A 44 7.09 -0.84 -33.03
C LEU A 44 6.44 0.09 -34.04
N THR A 45 5.19 -0.21 -34.38
CA THR A 45 4.32 0.71 -35.12
C THR A 45 3.84 1.84 -34.21
N GLY A 46 3.51 3.00 -34.79
CA GLY A 46 2.95 4.13 -34.04
C GLY A 46 1.65 3.77 -33.28
N GLN A 47 0.85 2.85 -33.81
CA GLN A 47 -0.36 2.33 -33.13
C GLN A 47 -0.01 1.52 -31.88
N LYS A 48 1.05 0.71 -31.91
CA LYS A 48 1.46 -0.07 -30.74
C LYS A 48 2.06 0.82 -29.65
N ILE A 49 2.88 1.81 -30.05
CA ILE A 49 3.40 2.84 -29.13
C ILE A 49 2.25 3.57 -28.45
N ASP A 50 1.25 3.97 -29.22
CA ASP A 50 0.06 4.64 -28.71
C ASP A 50 -0.72 3.77 -27.71
N SER A 51 -0.94 2.50 -28.04
CA SER A 51 -1.61 1.56 -27.14
C SER A 51 -0.84 1.39 -25.83
N ILE A 52 0.49 1.24 -25.89
CA ILE A 52 1.33 1.14 -24.69
C ILE A 52 1.25 2.43 -23.88
N PHE A 53 1.39 3.58 -24.54
CA PHE A 53 1.31 4.90 -23.90
C PHE A 53 -0.01 5.09 -23.15
N ILE A 54 -1.14 4.88 -23.82
CA ILE A 54 -2.47 5.01 -23.20
C ILE A 54 -2.65 4.00 -22.06
N SER A 55 -2.20 2.75 -22.24
CA SER A 55 -2.29 1.74 -21.18
C SER A 55 -1.47 2.12 -19.94
N SER A 56 -0.28 2.71 -20.10
CA SER A 56 0.53 3.23 -19.01
C SER A 56 -0.12 4.42 -18.31
N LEU A 57 -0.90 5.25 -19.00
CA LEU A 57 -1.67 6.32 -18.34
C LEU A 57 -2.82 5.72 -17.51
N LYS A 58 -3.55 4.77 -18.09
CA LYS A 58 -4.70 4.13 -17.44
C LYS A 58 -4.29 3.32 -16.20
N SER A 59 -3.10 2.74 -16.17
CA SER A 59 -2.60 2.00 -14.99
C SER A 59 -2.41 2.88 -13.75
N TYR A 60 -2.30 4.21 -13.91
CA TYR A 60 -2.29 5.19 -12.81
C TYR A 60 -3.65 5.87 -12.57
N GLY A 61 -4.71 5.39 -13.21
CA GLY A 61 -6.05 5.94 -13.08
C GLY A 61 -6.22 7.29 -13.78
N ILE A 62 -5.40 7.61 -14.79
CA ILE A 62 -5.65 8.77 -15.65
C ILE A 62 -6.86 8.47 -16.54
N LEU A 63 -7.91 9.27 -16.40
CA LEU A 63 -9.17 9.12 -17.13
C LEU A 63 -9.05 9.65 -18.56
N ASP A 64 -9.88 9.11 -19.46
CA ASP A 64 -9.89 9.53 -20.87
C ASP A 64 -10.22 11.03 -21.03
N GLU A 65 -11.08 11.57 -20.16
CA GLU A 65 -11.40 13.01 -20.09
C GLU A 65 -10.22 13.91 -19.69
N TRP A 66 -9.15 13.33 -19.14
CA TRP A 66 -7.91 14.07 -18.80
C TRP A 66 -6.87 14.00 -19.91
N ILE A 67 -7.17 13.30 -21.01
CA ILE A 67 -6.29 13.07 -22.15
C ILE A 67 -6.86 13.81 -23.37
N ASP A 68 -6.36 15.02 -23.61
CA ASP A 68 -6.73 15.81 -24.78
C ASP A 68 -5.90 15.38 -26.00
N VAL A 69 -6.55 14.85 -27.04
CA VAL A 69 -5.89 14.59 -28.33
C VAL A 69 -5.85 15.87 -29.14
N ARG A 70 -4.65 16.38 -29.42
CA ARG A 70 -4.44 17.58 -30.22
C ARG A 70 -4.19 17.22 -31.67
N LYS A 71 -4.92 17.85 -32.58
CA LYS A 71 -4.58 17.84 -34.01
C LYS A 71 -3.28 18.62 -34.19
N VAL A 72 -2.33 18.04 -34.89
CA VAL A 72 -1.12 18.72 -35.31
C VAL A 72 -1.44 19.52 -36.56
N SER A 73 -1.07 20.80 -36.59
CA SER A 73 -1.26 21.66 -37.76
C SER A 73 -0.18 21.34 -38.80
N GLY A 74 -0.55 20.78 -39.95
CA GLY A 74 0.37 20.40 -41.04
C GLY A 74 0.33 18.91 -41.40
N ASP A 75 1.23 18.46 -42.29
CA ASP A 75 1.36 17.07 -42.77
C ASP A 75 1.98 16.08 -41.76
N GLU A 76 2.17 16.50 -40.50
CA GLU A 76 2.82 15.70 -39.47
C GLU A 76 1.92 14.53 -39.00
N LYS A 77 2.33 13.28 -39.31
CA LYS A 77 1.60 12.03 -39.02
C LYS A 77 1.90 11.41 -37.64
N TYR A 78 2.02 12.22 -36.59
CA TYR A 78 2.22 11.70 -35.23
C TYR A 78 1.10 12.09 -34.27
N LYS A 79 0.92 11.28 -33.23
CA LYS A 79 -0.11 11.56 -32.21
C LYS A 79 0.41 12.59 -31.21
N ASN A 80 -0.41 13.59 -30.90
CA ASN A 80 -0.08 14.65 -29.96
C ASN A 80 -1.09 14.70 -28.82
N TYR A 81 -0.61 14.55 -27.59
CA TYR A 81 -1.45 14.51 -26.39
C TYR A 81 -1.15 15.65 -25.44
N LYS A 82 -2.19 16.19 -24.81
CA LYS A 82 -2.07 16.97 -23.59
C LYS A 82 -2.73 16.22 -22.45
N ILE A 83 -1.97 15.91 -21.41
CA ILE A 83 -2.40 15.12 -20.27
C ILE A 83 -2.50 16.05 -19.06
N GLN A 84 -3.65 16.01 -18.40
CA GLN A 84 -3.85 16.63 -17.10
C GLN A 84 -3.54 15.62 -16.01
N VAL A 85 -2.61 15.96 -15.14
CA VAL A 85 -2.14 15.07 -14.06
C VAL A 85 -2.59 15.64 -12.72
N PRO A 86 -3.26 14.84 -11.87
CA PRO A 86 -3.69 15.30 -10.56
C PRO A 86 -2.48 15.55 -9.65
N ALA A 87 -2.62 16.50 -8.71
CA ALA A 87 -1.54 16.95 -7.85
C ALA A 87 -0.91 15.85 -6.97
N ASP A 88 -1.65 14.78 -6.69
CA ASP A 88 -1.21 13.67 -5.85
C ASP A 88 -0.42 12.59 -6.62
N LEU A 89 -0.23 12.75 -7.93
CA LEU A 89 0.47 11.78 -8.79
C LEU A 89 1.65 12.44 -9.51
N SER A 90 2.87 12.00 -9.20
CA SER A 90 4.09 12.53 -9.80
C SER A 90 4.23 12.19 -11.29
N ILE A 91 4.41 13.21 -12.14
CA ILE A 91 4.69 13.03 -13.58
C ILE A 91 5.90 12.11 -13.81
N PRO A 92 7.07 12.29 -13.13
CA PRO A 92 8.19 11.37 -13.22
C PRO A 92 7.85 9.88 -13.03
N VAL A 93 6.90 9.56 -12.14
CA VAL A 93 6.49 8.16 -11.89
C VAL A 93 5.74 7.61 -13.11
N ILE A 94 4.82 8.39 -13.69
CA ILE A 94 4.11 8.00 -14.92
C ILE A 94 5.10 7.77 -16.06
N LEU A 95 6.05 8.70 -16.22
CA LEU A 95 7.07 8.60 -17.26
C LEU A 95 7.91 7.33 -17.07
N THR A 96 8.33 7.03 -15.84
CA THR A 96 9.12 5.81 -15.54
C THR A 96 8.38 4.54 -15.96
N GLU A 97 7.05 4.47 -15.76
CA GLU A 97 6.23 3.35 -16.24
C GLU A 97 6.20 3.27 -17.77
N ILE A 98 6.04 4.41 -18.46
CA ILE A 98 6.08 4.45 -19.94
C ILE A 98 7.43 3.96 -20.45
N TYR A 99 8.54 4.40 -19.84
CA TYR A 99 9.89 3.93 -20.17
C TYR A 99 10.02 2.42 -19.93
N ALA A 100 9.58 1.91 -18.78
CA ALA A 100 9.66 0.49 -18.44
C ALA A 100 8.89 -0.39 -19.44
N ASN A 101 7.68 0.01 -19.81
CA ASN A 101 6.85 -0.73 -20.77
C ASN A 101 7.37 -0.67 -22.22
N LEU A 102 8.32 0.24 -22.49
CA LEU A 102 8.94 0.41 -23.81
C LEU A 102 10.42 -0.02 -23.86
N ALA A 103 11.03 -0.39 -22.73
CA ALA A 103 12.46 -0.67 -22.62
C ALA A 103 12.95 -1.84 -23.47
N GLY A 104 12.06 -2.75 -23.88
CA GLY A 104 12.35 -3.89 -24.75
C GLY A 104 12.21 -3.62 -26.26
N TYR A 105 12.07 -2.37 -26.68
CA TYR A 105 11.82 -1.99 -28.07
C TYR A 105 12.82 -0.94 -28.59
N ASP A 106 12.97 -0.86 -29.91
CA ASP A 106 13.87 0.11 -30.57
C ASP A 106 13.17 1.47 -30.66
N VAL A 107 13.03 2.12 -29.51
CA VAL A 107 12.34 3.38 -29.38
C VAL A 107 13.22 4.39 -28.65
N ASN A 108 13.36 5.57 -29.24
CA ASN A 108 14.02 6.71 -28.62
C ASN A 108 12.98 7.50 -27.84
N ILE A 109 13.14 7.54 -26.51
CA ILE A 109 12.22 8.24 -25.61
C ILE A 109 12.96 9.42 -24.98
N PHE A 110 12.56 10.63 -25.33
CA PHE A 110 13.11 11.87 -24.79
C PHE A 110 12.08 12.56 -23.89
N SER A 111 12.48 12.91 -22.67
CA SER A 111 11.66 13.66 -21.74
C SER A 111 12.39 14.91 -21.25
N GLN A 112 11.67 16.03 -21.16
CA GLN A 112 12.19 17.29 -20.62
C GLN A 112 11.18 17.94 -19.69
N GLU A 113 11.59 18.21 -18.46
CA GLU A 113 10.87 19.07 -17.53
C GLU A 113 11.19 20.54 -17.86
N LYS A 114 10.17 21.32 -18.24
CA LYS A 114 10.35 22.72 -18.67
C LYS A 114 10.31 23.73 -17.52
N LYS A 115 9.78 23.33 -16.37
CA LYS A 115 9.76 24.11 -15.12
C LYS A 115 9.77 23.12 -13.96
N PRO A 116 10.56 23.34 -12.89
CA PRO A 116 10.43 22.56 -11.68
C PRO A 116 8.95 22.60 -11.26
N SER A 117 8.31 21.43 -11.15
CA SER A 117 6.92 21.23 -10.68
C SER A 117 5.75 21.56 -11.62
N GLY A 118 5.94 21.83 -12.91
CA GLY A 118 4.82 22.34 -13.73
C GLY A 118 4.44 21.55 -14.97
N LYS A 119 5.44 21.22 -15.79
CA LYS A 119 5.20 20.79 -17.17
C LYS A 119 6.34 19.92 -17.68
N SER A 120 5.99 18.73 -18.15
CA SER A 120 6.92 17.81 -18.81
C SER A 120 6.49 17.55 -20.24
N ILE A 121 7.45 17.46 -21.13
CA ILE A 121 7.23 17.06 -22.52
C ILE A 121 7.91 15.72 -22.73
N LEU A 122 7.18 14.79 -23.33
CA LEU A 122 7.69 13.49 -23.74
C LEU A 122 7.57 13.37 -25.26
N THR A 123 8.63 12.89 -25.89
CA THR A 123 8.68 12.57 -27.32
C THR A 123 9.14 11.13 -27.46
N ILE A 124 8.42 10.34 -28.27
CA ILE A 124 8.78 8.97 -28.62
C ILE A 124 8.98 8.90 -30.13
N SER A 125 10.15 8.45 -30.55
CA SER A 125 10.55 8.31 -31.94
C SER A 125 11.09 6.91 -32.24
N VAL A 126 10.93 6.48 -33.49
CA VAL A 126 11.44 5.21 -34.01
C VAL A 126 12.22 5.54 -35.28
N ALA A 127 13.47 5.09 -35.39
CA ALA A 127 14.35 5.45 -36.50
C ALA A 127 14.34 6.98 -36.79
N ASP A 128 14.45 7.77 -35.73
CA ASP A 128 14.41 9.25 -35.73
C ASP A 128 13.13 9.91 -36.25
N GLU A 129 12.10 9.13 -36.59
CA GLU A 129 10.77 9.65 -36.91
C GLU A 129 9.91 9.72 -35.64
N VAL A 130 9.41 10.91 -35.32
CA VAL A 130 8.51 11.11 -34.18
C VAL A 130 7.20 10.36 -34.42
N LYS A 131 6.82 9.49 -33.48
CA LYS A 131 5.55 8.74 -33.51
C LYS A 131 4.54 9.27 -32.50
N LEU A 132 5.03 9.79 -31.38
CA LEU A 132 4.18 10.34 -30.33
C LEU A 132 4.85 11.53 -29.66
N LYS A 133 4.07 12.57 -29.39
CA LYS A 133 4.45 13.70 -28.55
C LYS A 133 3.39 13.90 -27.49
N SER A 134 3.81 14.20 -26.27
CA SER A 134 2.86 14.49 -25.20
C SER A 134 3.35 15.56 -24.26
N VAL A 135 2.39 16.28 -23.67
CA VAL A 135 2.64 17.33 -22.69
C VAL A 135 1.83 17.03 -21.43
N PHE A 136 2.55 16.80 -20.34
CA PHE A 136 1.98 16.58 -19.02
C PHE A 136 1.93 17.91 -18.27
N ASN A 137 0.78 18.27 -17.70
CA ASN A 137 0.65 19.43 -16.81
C ASN A 137 -0.11 19.02 -15.56
N TYR A 138 0.33 19.49 -14.41
CA TYR A 138 -0.46 19.33 -13.20
C TYR A 138 -1.75 20.14 -13.28
N ASN A 139 -2.82 19.61 -12.70
CA ASN A 139 -4.08 20.29 -12.50
C ASN A 139 -4.60 19.96 -11.09
N ASP A 140 -4.57 20.95 -10.19
CA ASP A 140 -5.00 20.78 -8.79
C ASP A 140 -6.52 20.64 -8.64
N ALA A 141 -7.29 20.99 -9.67
CA ALA A 141 -8.74 20.88 -9.66
C ALA A 141 -9.23 19.45 -9.87
N ILE A 142 -8.44 18.62 -10.56
CA ILE A 142 -8.76 17.19 -10.74
C ILE A 142 -8.25 16.39 -9.54
N LYS A 143 -9.09 15.50 -9.05
CA LYS A 143 -8.75 14.57 -7.96
C LYS A 143 -9.05 13.17 -8.45
N ARG A 144 -8.11 12.24 -8.20
CA ARG A 144 -8.39 10.82 -8.40
C ARG A 144 -9.53 10.42 -7.48
N ILE A 145 -10.59 9.91 -8.09
CA ILE A 145 -11.75 9.43 -7.38
C ILE A 145 -11.38 8.04 -6.85
N ALA A 146 -11.08 7.96 -5.56
CA ALA A 146 -10.74 6.68 -4.95
C ALA A 146 -11.24 6.57 -3.52
N GLY A 147 -11.54 5.34 -3.12
CA GLY A 147 -11.99 4.99 -1.78
C GLY A 147 -10.87 4.96 -0.74
N ARG A 148 -11.26 4.99 0.53
CA ARG A 148 -10.39 4.60 1.65
C ARG A 148 -10.57 3.12 1.95
N VAL A 149 -9.47 2.43 2.19
CA VAL A 149 -9.45 1.00 2.44
C VAL A 149 -8.62 0.75 3.68
N SER A 150 -9.09 -0.14 4.55
CA SER A 150 -8.34 -0.59 5.71
C SER A 150 -8.53 -2.08 5.91
N PHE A 151 -7.59 -2.69 6.60
CA PHE A 151 -7.62 -4.11 6.93
C PHE A 151 -7.59 -4.32 8.44
N ILE A 152 -8.38 -5.30 8.87
CA ILE A 152 -8.26 -5.94 10.17
C ILE A 152 -7.86 -7.39 9.89
N ILE A 153 -6.77 -7.83 10.52
CA ILE A 153 -6.22 -9.17 10.33
C ILE A 153 -6.70 -10.08 11.46
N ASN A 154 -7.47 -11.13 11.15
CA ASN A 154 -7.86 -12.15 12.14
C ASN A 154 -6.82 -13.27 12.24
N ASP A 155 -6.93 -14.03 13.33
CA ASP A 155 -6.22 -15.28 13.58
C ASP A 155 -4.68 -15.18 13.50
N PHE A 156 -4.15 -13.98 13.77
CA PHE A 156 -2.72 -13.75 13.83
C PHE A 156 -2.10 -14.42 15.05
N VAL A 157 -1.15 -15.32 14.81
CA VAL A 157 -0.39 -16.02 15.85
C VAL A 157 1.10 -15.70 15.71
N LEU A 158 1.71 -15.24 16.78
CA LEU A 158 3.14 -14.95 16.80
C LEU A 158 3.92 -16.22 17.20
N TRP A 159 4.35 -17.02 16.22
CA TRP A 159 5.06 -18.28 16.46
C TRP A 159 6.50 -18.08 17.00
N SER A 160 7.18 -17.00 16.61
CA SER A 160 8.52 -16.67 17.15
C SER A 160 8.83 -15.17 17.19
N SER A 161 9.99 -14.81 17.78
CA SER A 161 10.50 -13.44 17.77
C SER A 161 10.82 -12.91 16.38
N GLU A 162 11.13 -13.80 15.43
CA GLU A 162 11.62 -13.51 14.07
C GLU A 162 10.50 -13.49 13.02
N ASP A 163 9.37 -14.16 13.25
CA ASP A 163 8.24 -14.33 12.29
C ASP A 163 7.37 -13.09 12.05
N SER A 164 7.84 -11.92 12.42
CA SER A 164 7.05 -10.68 12.28
C SER A 164 7.08 -10.08 10.87
N LEU A 165 7.25 -10.88 9.81
CA LEU A 165 7.25 -10.39 8.42
C LEU A 165 6.01 -9.54 8.16
N LEU A 166 4.85 -9.97 8.66
CA LEU A 166 3.62 -9.18 8.62
C LEU A 166 3.76 -7.79 9.27
N LEU A 167 4.37 -7.71 10.46
CA LEU A 167 4.55 -6.44 11.18
C LEU A 167 5.58 -5.52 10.51
N GLN A 168 6.46 -6.05 9.65
CA GLN A 168 7.44 -5.27 8.88
C GLN A 168 6.86 -4.67 7.59
N ILE A 169 5.75 -5.22 7.09
CA ILE A 169 5.05 -4.69 5.92
C ILE A 169 4.68 -3.23 6.19
N PRO A 170 4.94 -2.28 5.27
CA PRO A 170 4.66 -0.86 5.51
C PRO A 170 3.16 -0.51 5.49
N GLU A 171 2.32 -1.33 4.86
CA GLU A 171 0.88 -1.13 4.75
C GLU A 171 0.21 -0.98 6.14
N PRO A 172 -0.73 -0.03 6.30
CA PRO A 172 -1.48 0.11 7.55
C PRO A 172 -2.55 -0.99 7.66
N PHE A 173 -2.59 -1.64 8.82
CA PHE A 173 -3.59 -2.62 9.20
C PHE A 173 -3.68 -2.68 10.73
N SER A 174 -4.75 -3.27 11.25
CA SER A 174 -4.90 -3.62 12.66
C SER A 174 -4.98 -5.12 12.83
N ILE A 175 -4.34 -5.69 13.84
CA ILE A 175 -4.52 -7.10 14.20
C ILE A 175 -5.70 -7.25 15.15
N LEU A 176 -6.56 -8.24 14.93
CA LEU A 176 -7.67 -8.55 15.81
C LEU A 176 -7.22 -9.56 16.87
N LEU A 177 -7.25 -9.14 18.14
CA LEU A 177 -6.79 -9.95 19.26
C LEU A 177 -7.95 -10.35 20.16
N THR A 178 -8.04 -11.63 20.51
CA THR A 178 -8.91 -12.08 21.60
C THR A 178 -8.23 -11.82 22.95
N PRO A 179 -8.90 -11.21 23.94
CA PRO A 179 -8.32 -10.95 25.26
C PRO A 179 -7.70 -12.19 25.91
N SER A 180 -6.39 -12.14 26.13
CA SER A 180 -5.64 -13.19 26.81
C SER A 180 -4.36 -12.64 27.43
N LYS A 181 -3.71 -13.36 28.35
CA LYS A 181 -2.42 -12.92 28.91
C LYS A 181 -1.36 -12.83 27.83
N GLU A 182 -1.31 -13.81 26.93
CA GLU A 182 -0.40 -13.84 25.79
C GLU A 182 -0.64 -12.64 24.86
N ASN A 183 -1.90 -12.35 24.56
CA ASN A 183 -2.27 -11.26 23.65
C ASN A 183 -2.06 -9.87 24.26
N THR A 184 -1.96 -9.72 25.58
CA THR A 184 -1.49 -8.45 26.17
C THR A 184 -0.03 -8.17 25.84
N TYR A 185 0.84 -9.19 25.91
CA TYR A 185 2.24 -9.05 25.51
C TYR A 185 2.37 -8.79 24.00
N LEU A 186 1.55 -9.49 23.20
CA LEU A 186 1.51 -9.30 21.76
C LEU A 186 1.07 -7.88 21.38
N ALA A 187 0.04 -7.34 22.04
CA ALA A 187 -0.42 -5.97 21.85
C ALA A 187 0.70 -4.94 22.05
N GLU A 188 1.55 -5.12 23.07
CA GLU A 188 2.72 -4.26 23.28
C GLU A 188 3.75 -4.37 22.13
N LYS A 189 4.00 -5.59 21.64
CA LYS A 189 4.93 -5.82 20.52
C LYS A 189 4.40 -5.15 19.24
N ILE A 190 3.12 -5.32 18.93
CA ILE A 190 2.45 -4.70 17.78
C ILE A 190 2.62 -3.17 17.81
N LEU A 191 2.37 -2.55 18.96
CA LEU A 191 2.55 -1.10 19.12
C LEU A 191 4.00 -0.65 18.98
N LYS A 192 4.97 -1.41 19.51
CA LYS A 192 6.42 -1.13 19.33
C LYS A 192 6.82 -1.13 17.86
N MET A 193 6.18 -1.97 17.05
CA MET A 193 6.36 -2.03 15.59
C MET A 193 5.58 -0.96 14.83
N LYS A 194 4.97 0.01 15.52
CA LYS A 194 4.10 1.06 14.94
C LYS A 194 2.91 0.49 14.15
N LYS A 195 2.46 -0.70 14.54
CA LYS A 195 1.21 -1.31 14.09
C LYS A 195 0.13 -1.09 15.14
N SER A 196 -1.11 -1.43 14.80
CA SER A 196 -2.23 -1.34 15.72
C SER A 196 -2.92 -2.67 15.91
N TYR A 197 -3.76 -2.71 16.93
CA TYR A 197 -4.62 -3.83 17.20
C TYR A 197 -6.03 -3.36 17.52
N SER A 198 -6.96 -4.30 17.41
CA SER A 198 -8.35 -4.22 17.84
C SER A 198 -8.63 -5.45 18.71
N VAL A 199 -9.66 -5.38 19.54
CA VAL A 199 -9.96 -6.42 20.51
C VAL A 199 -11.26 -7.12 20.16
N LEU A 200 -11.23 -8.43 19.94
CA LEU A 200 -12.43 -9.23 19.73
C LEU A 200 -13.04 -9.67 21.07
N LEU A 201 -14.30 -9.32 21.26
CA LEU A 201 -15.12 -9.79 22.37
C LEU A 201 -16.01 -10.91 21.85
N ASN A 202 -15.70 -12.14 22.25
CA ASN A 202 -16.44 -13.35 21.91
C ASN A 202 -16.38 -14.38 23.06
N ASP A 203 -16.94 -15.56 22.83
CA ASP A 203 -17.06 -16.59 23.88
C ASP A 203 -15.77 -17.39 24.12
N ASP A 204 -14.79 -17.25 23.23
CA ASP A 204 -13.48 -17.92 23.31
C ASP A 204 -12.54 -17.31 24.35
N ILE A 205 -12.93 -16.19 24.98
CA ILE A 205 -12.17 -15.56 26.05
C ILE A 205 -12.06 -16.53 27.24
N SER A 206 -10.86 -17.08 27.40
CA SER A 206 -10.59 -18.12 28.41
C SER A 206 -10.33 -17.50 29.79
N GLU A 207 -9.64 -16.36 29.83
CA GLU A 207 -9.17 -15.73 31.07
C GLU A 207 -10.30 -15.12 31.88
N LEU A 208 -10.43 -15.58 33.13
CA LEU A 208 -11.47 -15.15 34.06
C LEU A 208 -11.57 -13.63 34.25
N LYS A 209 -10.45 -12.91 34.19
CA LYS A 209 -10.41 -11.44 34.36
C LYS A 209 -10.96 -10.66 33.17
N TYR A 210 -11.10 -11.30 32.02
CA TYR A 210 -11.66 -10.69 30.80
C TYR A 210 -13.01 -11.29 30.44
N LYS A 211 -13.31 -12.47 30.97
CA LYS A 211 -14.51 -13.23 30.63
C LYS A 211 -15.78 -12.47 30.98
N LEU A 212 -16.68 -12.46 30.03
CA LEU A 212 -17.98 -11.81 30.07
C LEU A 212 -19.05 -12.89 29.90
N ARG A 213 -19.87 -13.11 30.93
CA ARG A 213 -20.95 -14.10 30.92
C ARG A 213 -22.17 -13.56 31.63
N ASP A 214 -23.34 -13.91 31.16
CA ASP A 214 -24.61 -13.38 31.67
C ASP A 214 -24.91 -13.80 33.10
N ASN A 215 -24.46 -14.99 33.49
CA ASN A 215 -24.64 -15.47 34.85
C ASN A 215 -23.67 -14.82 35.87
N TYR A 216 -22.80 -13.91 35.44
CA TYR A 216 -21.92 -13.18 36.34
C TYR A 216 -22.65 -12.03 37.02
N SER A 217 -22.30 -11.79 38.29
CA SER A 217 -22.80 -10.63 39.01
C SER A 217 -22.35 -9.34 38.33
N LYS A 218 -23.16 -8.28 38.45
CA LYS A 218 -22.85 -6.95 37.88
C LYS A 218 -21.47 -6.46 38.28
N ASN A 219 -21.10 -6.58 39.55
CA ASN A 219 -19.77 -6.18 40.05
C ASN A 219 -18.63 -6.96 39.36
N ARG A 220 -18.83 -8.25 39.10
CA ARG A 220 -17.84 -9.07 38.39
C ARG A 220 -17.69 -8.61 36.94
N LEU A 221 -18.81 -8.38 36.25
CA LEU A 221 -18.81 -7.87 34.87
C LEU A 221 -18.14 -6.50 34.77
N GLU A 222 -18.47 -5.57 35.67
CA GLU A 222 -17.82 -4.26 35.72
C GLU A 222 -16.31 -4.36 35.94
N ASN A 223 -15.84 -5.29 36.78
CA ASN A 223 -14.42 -5.52 36.99
C ASN A 223 -13.76 -6.11 35.72
N SER A 224 -14.39 -7.07 35.05
CA SER A 224 -13.88 -7.60 33.77
C SER A 224 -13.78 -6.52 32.71
N ILE A 225 -14.80 -5.66 32.59
CA ILE A 225 -14.81 -4.53 31.65
C ILE A 225 -13.70 -3.53 31.99
N LYS A 226 -13.50 -3.19 33.28
CA LYS A 226 -12.39 -2.32 33.71
C LYS A 226 -11.04 -2.93 33.37
N SER A 227 -10.86 -4.24 33.55
CA SER A 227 -9.64 -4.95 33.16
C SER A 227 -9.40 -4.90 31.66
N LEU A 228 -10.42 -5.15 30.83
CA LEU A 228 -10.34 -5.01 29.37
C LEU A 228 -9.89 -3.61 28.95
N ILE A 229 -10.53 -2.58 29.49
CA ILE A 229 -10.22 -1.18 29.17
C ILE A 229 -8.81 -0.82 29.60
N LYS A 230 -8.36 -1.29 30.77
CA LYS A 230 -7.02 -1.01 31.29
C LYS A 230 -5.95 -1.67 30.42
N ASP A 231 -6.09 -2.98 30.22
CA ASP A 231 -5.05 -3.80 29.61
C ASP A 231 -5.00 -3.58 28.07
N TYR A 232 -6.11 -3.20 27.44
CA TYR A 232 -6.21 -2.88 26.01
C TYR A 232 -6.58 -1.42 25.73
N SER A 233 -6.09 -0.50 26.56
CA SER A 233 -6.40 0.94 26.48
C SER A 233 -6.02 1.62 25.15
N LYS A 234 -5.18 0.99 24.34
CA LYS A 234 -4.73 1.50 23.02
C LYS A 234 -5.37 0.78 21.84
N ALA A 235 -6.39 -0.04 22.07
CA ALA A 235 -7.14 -0.69 21.00
C ALA A 235 -7.77 0.34 20.05
N THR A 236 -7.67 0.08 18.75
CA THR A 236 -8.32 0.88 17.71
C THR A 236 -9.84 0.77 17.85
N PHE A 237 -10.31 -0.47 17.95
CA PHE A 237 -11.69 -0.84 18.17
C PHE A 237 -11.79 -1.95 19.21
N PHE A 238 -12.90 -1.96 19.92
CA PHE A 238 -13.42 -3.19 20.50
C PHE A 238 -14.49 -3.71 19.55
N VAL A 239 -14.37 -4.96 19.16
CA VAL A 239 -15.21 -5.63 18.18
C VAL A 239 -16.04 -6.67 18.92
N ILE A 240 -17.36 -6.64 18.78
CA ILE A 240 -18.25 -7.66 19.36
C ILE A 240 -18.64 -8.66 18.26
N ASP A 241 -18.49 -9.95 18.55
CA ASP A 241 -19.02 -11.00 17.66
C ASP A 241 -20.53 -11.14 17.89
N GLU A 242 -21.33 -10.92 16.84
CA GLU A 242 -22.79 -10.99 16.90
C GLU A 242 -23.31 -12.39 17.23
N LYS A 243 -22.50 -13.41 16.95
CA LYS A 243 -22.84 -14.81 17.24
C LYS A 243 -22.54 -15.19 18.70
N SER A 244 -21.90 -14.31 19.46
CA SER A 244 -21.52 -14.60 20.84
C SER A 244 -22.68 -14.48 21.83
N ASP A 245 -22.60 -15.22 22.93
CA ASP A 245 -23.53 -15.10 24.06
C ASP A 245 -23.52 -13.66 24.62
N ILE A 246 -22.35 -13.00 24.60
CA ILE A 246 -22.17 -11.62 25.05
C ILE A 246 -23.08 -10.64 24.28
N PHE A 247 -23.26 -10.85 22.97
CA PHE A 247 -24.07 -9.95 22.14
C PHE A 247 -25.56 -10.04 22.45
N ASN A 248 -26.03 -11.24 22.80
CA ASN A 248 -27.45 -11.52 23.02
C ASN A 248 -27.91 -11.27 24.46
N SER A 249 -27.15 -10.47 25.23
CA SER A 249 -27.37 -10.32 26.66
C SER A 249 -27.29 -8.90 27.21
N PHE A 250 -27.63 -8.76 28.50
CA PHE A 250 -27.48 -7.49 29.21
C PHE A 250 -26.01 -7.05 29.33
N VAL A 251 -25.04 -7.95 29.12
CA VAL A 251 -23.62 -7.61 29.13
C VAL A 251 -23.29 -6.63 28.02
N LEU A 252 -23.91 -6.77 26.83
CA LEU A 252 -23.76 -5.82 25.74
C LEU A 252 -24.20 -4.41 26.14
N GLN A 253 -25.30 -4.29 26.90
CA GLN A 253 -25.77 -2.98 27.37
C GLN A 253 -24.77 -2.36 28.37
N LEU A 254 -24.21 -3.16 29.26
CA LEU A 254 -23.15 -2.71 30.19
C LEU A 254 -21.91 -2.23 29.43
N LEU A 255 -21.46 -2.99 28.42
CA LEU A 255 -20.35 -2.60 27.54
C LEU A 255 -20.62 -1.27 26.84
N ARG A 256 -21.79 -1.14 26.20
CA ARG A 256 -22.20 0.11 25.51
C ARG A 256 -22.16 1.31 26.44
N ASN A 257 -22.69 1.18 27.65
CA ASN A 257 -22.71 2.27 28.64
C ASN A 257 -21.29 2.66 29.09
N GLU A 258 -20.45 1.69 29.45
CA GLU A 258 -19.07 1.95 29.90
C GLU A 258 -18.20 2.52 28.78
N PHE A 259 -18.32 2.00 27.57
CA PHE A 259 -17.50 2.42 26.43
C PHE A 259 -17.93 3.79 25.92
N SER A 260 -19.24 4.08 25.85
CA SER A 260 -19.74 5.41 25.47
C SER A 260 -19.27 6.49 26.44
N ARG A 261 -19.32 6.21 27.76
CA ARG A 261 -18.83 7.15 28.79
C ARG A 261 -17.37 7.52 28.60
N ARG A 262 -16.56 6.58 28.08
CA ARG A 262 -15.12 6.72 27.87
C ARG A 262 -14.73 7.05 26.42
N LYS A 263 -15.71 7.24 25.53
CA LYS A 263 -15.52 7.46 24.08
C LYS A 263 -14.70 6.34 23.41
N ILE A 264 -14.92 5.10 23.85
CA ILE A 264 -14.33 3.90 23.27
C ILE A 264 -15.24 3.40 22.15
N ASN A 265 -14.66 3.10 21.00
CA ASN A 265 -15.39 2.60 19.85
C ASN A 265 -15.70 1.10 20.01
N LEU A 266 -16.96 0.77 20.31
CA LEU A 266 -17.51 -0.57 20.21
C LEU A 266 -18.14 -0.76 18.82
N ILE A 267 -17.72 -1.78 18.09
CA ILE A 267 -18.11 -2.02 16.71
C ILE A 267 -18.52 -3.47 16.53
N ARG A 268 -19.50 -3.70 15.67
CA ARG A 268 -19.99 -5.01 15.28
C ARG A 268 -19.04 -5.67 14.27
N LYS A 269 -18.67 -6.94 14.48
CA LYS A 269 -17.79 -7.68 13.57
C LYS A 269 -18.39 -7.79 12.15
N ASP A 270 -19.72 -7.83 12.03
CA ASP A 270 -20.43 -7.87 10.74
C ASP A 270 -20.41 -6.54 9.97
N SER A 271 -20.00 -5.45 10.61
CA SER A 271 -19.81 -4.15 9.94
C SER A 271 -18.57 -4.13 9.04
N PHE A 272 -17.67 -5.10 9.20
CA PHE A 272 -16.52 -5.32 8.34
C PHE A 272 -16.91 -6.21 7.16
N ILE A 273 -16.19 -6.07 6.05
CA ILE A 273 -16.35 -6.93 4.89
C ILE A 273 -15.45 -8.14 5.08
N HIS A 274 -16.06 -9.31 5.25
CA HIS A 274 -15.36 -10.57 5.40
C HIS A 274 -14.91 -11.04 4.02
N LEU A 275 -13.60 -11.16 3.82
CA LEU A 275 -13.03 -11.75 2.62
C LEU A 275 -12.87 -13.25 2.87
N ASN A 276 -13.95 -14.00 2.63
CA ASN A 276 -13.94 -15.46 2.67
C ASN A 276 -13.64 -15.96 1.26
N TYR A 277 -12.61 -16.79 1.11
CA TYR A 277 -12.13 -17.25 -0.19
C TYR A 277 -11.61 -18.69 -0.06
N ASP A 278 -11.78 -19.47 -1.13
CA ASP A 278 -11.21 -20.83 -1.20
C ASP A 278 -9.83 -20.83 -1.89
N ASN A 279 -9.54 -19.80 -2.69
CA ASN A 279 -8.28 -19.64 -3.42
C ASN A 279 -7.92 -18.18 -3.70
N GLU A 280 -6.69 -17.94 -4.15
CA GLU A 280 -6.13 -16.60 -4.38
C GLU A 280 -6.87 -15.80 -5.47
N ASP A 281 -7.34 -16.45 -6.55
CA ASP A 281 -8.03 -15.76 -7.64
C ASP A 281 -9.42 -15.28 -7.20
N GLU A 282 -10.12 -16.09 -6.42
CA GLU A 282 -11.38 -15.70 -5.79
C GLU A 282 -11.18 -14.52 -4.83
N LEU A 283 -10.14 -14.56 -3.99
CA LEU A 283 -9.79 -13.46 -3.09
C LEU A 283 -9.58 -12.15 -3.85
N LYS A 284 -8.78 -12.18 -4.92
CA LYS A 284 -8.52 -11.01 -5.78
C LYS A 284 -9.81 -10.48 -6.40
N SER A 285 -10.65 -11.37 -6.91
CA SER A 285 -11.94 -11.02 -7.53
C SER A 285 -12.92 -10.38 -6.53
N LEU A 286 -13.05 -10.96 -5.33
CA LEU A 286 -13.86 -10.41 -4.25
C LEU A 286 -13.36 -9.03 -3.83
N PHE A 287 -12.05 -8.90 -3.62
CA PHE A 287 -11.43 -7.65 -3.23
C PHE A 287 -11.68 -6.55 -4.28
N ASP A 288 -11.41 -6.80 -5.55
CA ASP A 288 -11.68 -5.88 -6.67
C ASP A 288 -13.16 -5.47 -6.73
N THR A 289 -14.07 -6.44 -6.60
CA THR A 289 -15.52 -6.21 -6.59
C THR A 289 -15.92 -5.25 -5.48
N TYR A 290 -15.44 -5.48 -4.25
CA TYR A 290 -15.78 -4.63 -3.12
C TYR A 290 -15.16 -3.23 -3.21
N LEU A 291 -13.95 -3.10 -3.79
CA LEU A 291 -13.31 -1.82 -4.02
C LEU A 291 -14.08 -0.97 -5.02
N LYS A 292 -14.52 -1.55 -6.14
CA LYS A 292 -15.33 -0.87 -7.17
C LYS A 292 -16.66 -0.32 -6.63
N GLN A 293 -17.18 -0.91 -5.55
CA GLN A 293 -18.39 -0.43 -4.88
C GLN A 293 -18.14 0.76 -3.93
N ILE A 294 -16.88 1.13 -3.64
CA ILE A 294 -16.60 2.26 -2.75
C ILE A 294 -16.97 3.55 -3.46
N LYS A 295 -18.04 4.19 -2.99
CA LYS A 295 -18.43 5.54 -3.42
C LYS A 295 -17.33 6.55 -3.08
N ASN A 296 -17.31 7.68 -3.79
CA ASN A 296 -16.34 8.76 -3.61
C ASN A 296 -16.19 9.16 -2.13
N ASN A 297 -14.95 9.17 -1.63
CA ASN A 297 -14.60 9.42 -0.21
C ASN A 297 -15.20 8.44 0.82
N GLY A 298 -15.88 7.39 0.38
CA GLY A 298 -16.31 6.28 1.23
C GLY A 298 -15.11 5.47 1.73
N GLY A 299 -15.36 4.67 2.78
CA GLY A 299 -14.36 3.79 3.35
C GLY A 299 -14.92 2.40 3.59
N LYS A 300 -14.11 1.37 3.36
CA LYS A 300 -14.42 -0.02 3.70
C LYS A 300 -13.29 -0.61 4.56
N ILE A 301 -13.68 -1.37 5.57
CA ILE A 301 -12.75 -2.15 6.40
C ILE A 301 -12.97 -3.61 6.04
N PHE A 302 -11.90 -4.28 5.62
CA PHE A 302 -11.90 -5.70 5.31
C PHE A 302 -11.40 -6.49 6.52
N LEU A 303 -12.07 -7.58 6.84
CA LEU A 303 -11.60 -8.62 7.76
C LEU A 303 -11.04 -9.76 6.91
N ILE A 304 -9.77 -10.11 7.14
CA ILE A 304 -9.03 -11.10 6.35
C ILE A 304 -7.97 -11.76 7.22
N ASP A 305 -7.61 -13.01 6.94
CA ASP A 305 -6.49 -13.67 7.60
C ASP A 305 -5.13 -13.14 7.12
N GLU A 306 -4.07 -13.60 7.78
CA GLU A 306 -2.69 -13.19 7.46
C GLU A 306 -2.29 -13.57 6.03
N ASP A 307 -2.53 -14.81 5.63
CA ASP A 307 -2.14 -15.34 4.32
C ASP A 307 -2.84 -14.59 3.19
N GLY A 308 -4.14 -14.30 3.34
CA GLY A 308 -4.91 -13.55 2.37
C GLY A 308 -4.43 -12.11 2.26
N PHE A 309 -4.12 -11.47 3.39
CA PHE A 309 -3.56 -10.11 3.37
C PHE A 309 -2.22 -10.05 2.63
N ILE A 310 -1.33 -11.00 2.89
CA ILE A 310 -0.03 -11.10 2.21
C ILE A 310 -0.23 -11.31 0.70
N SER A 311 -1.16 -12.19 0.33
CA SER A 311 -1.50 -12.50 -1.06
C SER A 311 -2.07 -11.29 -1.82
N LEU A 312 -2.75 -10.38 -1.11
CA LEU A 312 -3.29 -9.14 -1.68
C LEU A 312 -2.27 -8.00 -1.82
N LEU A 313 -1.05 -8.11 -1.29
CA LEU A 313 -0.06 -7.01 -1.38
C LEU A 313 0.22 -6.52 -2.81
N PRO A 314 0.35 -7.38 -3.84
CA PRO A 314 0.50 -6.92 -5.22
C PRO A 314 -0.70 -6.09 -5.68
N GLU A 315 -1.93 -6.52 -5.36
CA GLU A 315 -3.14 -5.80 -5.74
C GLU A 315 -3.29 -4.49 -4.96
N ILE A 316 -2.97 -4.47 -3.67
CA ILE A 316 -2.92 -3.26 -2.85
C ILE A 316 -2.02 -2.21 -3.52
N ARG A 317 -0.86 -2.61 -4.05
CA ARG A 317 0.04 -1.71 -4.79
C ARG A 317 -0.60 -1.21 -6.08
N ASN A 318 -1.26 -2.08 -6.85
CA ASN A 318 -1.97 -1.71 -8.08
C ASN A 318 -3.09 -0.70 -7.81
N PHE A 319 -3.95 -0.95 -6.82
CA PHE A 319 -5.01 -0.02 -6.45
C PHE A 319 -4.48 1.31 -5.89
N ARG A 320 -3.33 1.29 -5.22
CA ARG A 320 -2.67 2.54 -4.80
C ARG A 320 -2.22 3.38 -5.99
N LYS A 321 -1.72 2.73 -7.06
CA LYS A 321 -1.36 3.43 -8.31
C LYS A 321 -2.57 4.14 -8.93
N THR A 322 -3.77 3.58 -8.80
CA THR A 322 -5.00 4.18 -9.34
C THR A 322 -5.66 5.21 -8.41
N GLY A 323 -5.16 5.36 -7.18
CA GLY A 323 -5.51 6.43 -6.25
C GLY A 323 -6.14 5.98 -4.94
N TYR A 324 -6.42 4.69 -4.74
CA TYR A 324 -7.00 4.20 -3.48
C TYR A 324 -6.06 4.47 -2.31
N LYS A 325 -6.65 4.88 -1.18
CA LYS A 325 -5.91 5.19 0.03
C LYS A 325 -6.06 4.07 1.04
N PHE A 326 -4.98 3.33 1.23
CA PHE A 326 -4.85 2.36 2.29
C PHE A 326 -4.48 3.09 3.58
N VAL A 327 -5.38 3.08 4.55
CA VAL A 327 -5.34 3.91 5.76
C VAL A 327 -5.53 3.07 7.00
N HIS A 328 -5.28 3.67 8.16
CA HIS A 328 -5.53 3.03 9.43
C HIS A 328 -7.04 2.81 9.67
N PRO A 329 -7.49 1.73 10.34
CA PRO A 329 -8.91 1.48 10.53
C PRO A 329 -9.65 2.63 11.24
N SER A 330 -8.98 3.31 12.19
CA SER A 330 -9.54 4.48 12.89
C SER A 330 -9.85 5.68 11.99
N GLU A 331 -9.29 5.74 10.78
CA GLU A 331 -9.56 6.82 9.82
C GLU A 331 -10.84 6.59 9.01
N ILE A 332 -11.42 5.38 9.09
CA ILE A 332 -12.65 5.03 8.39
C ILE A 332 -13.83 5.24 9.33
N LYS A 333 -14.78 6.08 8.90
CA LYS A 333 -16.06 6.24 9.59
C LYS A 333 -16.91 5.00 9.33
N ILE A 334 -17.14 4.21 10.36
CA ILE A 334 -18.11 3.12 10.34
C ILE A 334 -19.45 3.70 10.76
N ILE A 335 -20.46 3.51 9.93
CA ILE A 335 -21.84 3.85 10.28
C ILE A 335 -22.28 2.77 11.27
N GLN A 336 -22.47 3.16 12.54
CA GLN A 336 -22.84 2.28 13.65
C GLN A 336 -24.32 1.93 13.62
#